data_AF-W6ZSR6-F1
#
_entry.id   AF-W6ZSR6-F1
#
_cell.length_a   1.000
_cell.length_b   1.000
_cell.length_c   1.000
_cell.angle_alpha   90.00
_cell.angle_beta   90.00
_cell.angle_gamma   90.00
#
_symmetry.space_group_name_H-M   'P 1'
#
loop_
_entity.id
_entity.type
_entity.pdbx_description
1 polymer ?
#
loop_
_entity_poly.entity_id
_entity_poly.type
_entity_poly.pdbx_seq_one_letter_code
_entity_poly.pdbx_strand_id
1 'polypeptide(L)' 'MCSYNKINFRCGHFEYRIAVYCHFARNDPNHQCFGAWTVKRAWDEPREVCRKCARR' A
#
# COMPACT_ATOMS: atom_id res chain seq x y z
N MET A 1 -2.88 0.86 -14.82
CA MET A 1 -2.42 1.66 -13.66
C MET A 1 -2.35 0.74 -12.45
N CYS A 2 -1.35 0.88 -11.56
CA CYS A 2 -1.37 0.13 -10.30
C CYS A 2 -2.34 0.81 -9.33
N SER A 3 -3.01 0.02 -8.50
CA SER A 3 -3.89 0.54 -7.47
C SER A 3 -3.45 0.08 -6.10
N TYR A 4 -3.53 0.98 -5.13
CA TYR A 4 -3.11 0.76 -3.76
C TYR A 4 -4.26 0.98 -2.80
N ASN A 5 -4.15 0.31 -1.67
CA ASN A 5 -4.96 0.46 -0.48
C ASN A 5 -4.18 1.32 0.52
N LYS A 6 -4.76 2.41 1.00
CA LYS A 6 -4.15 3.22 2.07
C LYS A 6 -4.70 2.77 3.42
N ILE A 7 -3.81 2.41 4.34
CA ILE A 7 -4.18 1.99 5.69
C ILE A 7 -3.61 3.02 6.65
N ASN A 8 -4.45 3.68 7.43
CA ASN A 8 -3.99 4.53 8.53
C ASN A 8 -4.00 3.71 9.83
N PHE A 9 -2.88 3.67 10.53
CA PHE A 9 -2.72 2.90 11.76
C PHE A 9 -2.93 3.78 12.99
N ARG A 10 -3.17 3.12 14.14
CA ARG A 10 -3.35 3.80 15.44
C ARG A 10 -2.19 4.73 15.82
N CYS A 11 -0.97 4.38 15.41
CA CYS A 11 0.24 5.18 15.68
C CYS A 11 0.34 6.48 14.85
N GLY A 12 -0.68 6.82 14.05
CA GLY A 12 -0.70 8.01 13.19
C GLY A 12 0.08 7.85 11.87
N HIS A 13 0.68 6.69 11.63
CA HIS A 13 1.36 6.36 10.38
C HIS A 13 0.38 5.77 9.38
N PHE A 14 0.70 5.86 8.09
CA PHE A 14 -0.03 5.18 7.02
C PHE A 14 0.89 4.30 6.18
N GLU A 15 0.31 3.28 5.54
CA GLU A 15 1.01 2.40 4.59
C GLU A 15 0.16 2.23 3.33
N TYR A 16 0.83 2.16 2.19
CA TYR A 16 0.22 1.77 0.92
C TYR A 16 0.47 0.29 0.67
N ARG A 17 -0.60 -0.49 0.50
CA ARG A 17 -0.52 -1.90 0.09
C ARG A 17 -1.04 -2.05 -1.32
N ILE A 18 -0.35 -2.82 -2.15
CA ILE A 18 -0.81 -3.10 -3.51
C ILE A 18 -2.19 -3.78 -3.44
N ALA A 19 -3.15 -3.25 -4.19
CA ALA A 19 -4.46 -3.85 -4.39
C ALA A 19 -4.53 -4.54 -5.75
N VAL A 20 -3.99 -3.88 -6.78
CA VAL A 20 -3.97 -4.38 -8.16
C VAL A 20 -2.68 -3.93 -8.83
N TYR A 21 -1.96 -4.88 -9.43
CA TYR A 21 -0.86 -4.58 -10.34
C TYR A 21 -1.39 -4.25 -11.75
N CYS A 22 -0.78 -3.26 -12.40
CA CYS A 22 -0.99 -3.01 -13.83
C CYS A 22 -0.39 -4.14 -14.69
N HIS A 23 -0.72 -4.18 -15.97
CA HIS A 23 -0.20 -5.22 -16.88
C HIS A 23 1.33 -5.29 -16.90
N PHE A 24 2.02 -4.14 -16.91
CA PHE A 24 3.47 -4.08 -16.90
C PHE A 24 4.06 -4.57 -15.57
N ALA A 25 3.62 -3.99 -14.44
CA ALA A 25 4.13 -4.35 -13.12
C ALA A 25 3.78 -5.78 -12.69
N ARG A 26 2.75 -6.40 -13.28
CA ARG A 26 2.44 -7.82 -13.04
C ARG A 26 3.47 -8.75 -13.69
N ASN A 27 4.07 -8.33 -14.79
CA ASN A 27 5.01 -9.13 -15.57
C ASN A 27 6.47 -8.76 -15.30
N ASP A 28 6.72 -7.65 -14.59
CA ASP A 28 8.06 -7.27 -14.14
C ASP A 28 8.51 -8.17 -12.98
N PRO A 29 9.72 -8.78 -13.01
CA PRO A 29 10.20 -9.64 -11.94
C PRO A 29 10.24 -8.98 -10.56
N ASN A 30 10.50 -7.68 -10.53
CA ASN A 30 10.55 -6.88 -9.30
C ASN A 30 9.19 -6.23 -8.97
N HIS A 31 8.16 -6.49 -9.77
CA HIS A 31 6.83 -5.89 -9.71
C HIS A 31 6.83 -4.36 -9.68
N GLN A 32 7.80 -3.75 -10.37
CA GLN A 32 8.00 -2.30 -10.36
C GLN A 32 6.94 -1.59 -11.20
N CYS A 33 6.38 -0.52 -10.64
CA CYS A 33 5.44 0.35 -11.33
C CYS A 33 6.03 1.76 -11.45
N PHE A 34 6.47 2.13 -12.65
CA PHE A 34 6.96 3.47 -12.97
C PHE A 34 5.87 4.42 -13.50
N GLY A 35 4.66 3.90 -13.75
CA GLY A 35 3.53 4.67 -14.25
C GLY A 35 2.64 5.25 -13.16
N ALA A 36 1.59 5.97 -13.58
CA ALA A 36 0.59 6.51 -12.68
C ALA A 36 -0.09 5.40 -11.85
N TRP A 37 -0.33 5.72 -10.58
CA TRP A 37 -1.01 4.84 -9.63
C TRP A 37 -2.15 5.58 -8.94
N THR A 38 -3.10 4.81 -8.40
CA THR A 38 -4.28 5.36 -7.72
C THR A 38 -4.51 4.70 -6.37
N VAL A 39 -5.21 5.38 -5.46
CA VAL A 39 -5.70 4.78 -4.22
C VAL A 39 -7.12 4.27 -4.46
N LYS A 40 -7.33 2.95 -4.34
CA LYS A 40 -8.64 2.32 -4.55
C LYS A 40 -9.54 2.45 -3.32
N ARG A 41 -8.98 2.27 -2.13
CA ARG A 41 -9.69 2.40 -0.87
C ARG A 41 -8.75 2.88 0.23
N ALA A 42 -9.31 3.61 1.18
CA ALA A 42 -8.62 4.05 2.39
C ALA A 42 -9.46 3.68 3.60
N TRP A 43 -8.82 3.16 4.65
CA TRP A 43 -9.48 2.90 5.93
C TRP A 43 -8.52 3.05 7.10
N ASP A 44 -9.09 3.22 8.27
CA ASP A 44 -8.38 3.30 9.53
C ASP A 44 -8.38 1.92 10.20
N GLU A 45 -7.22 1.49 10.67
CA GLU A 45 -6.98 0.24 11.38
C GLU A 45 -6.61 0.59 12.84
N PRO A 46 -7.59 1.02 13.67
CA PRO A 46 -7.32 1.65 14.98
C PRO A 46 -6.79 0.67 16.02
N ARG A 47 -6.81 -0.63 15.74
CA ARG A 47 -6.29 -1.68 16.64
C ARG A 47 -4.82 -2.01 16.36
N GLU A 48 -4.36 -1.74 15.15
CA GLU A 48 -3.04 -2.13 14.69
C GLU A 48 -2.07 -0.93 14.72
N VAL A 49 -0.79 -1.22 14.93
CA VAL A 49 0.31 -0.28 14.74
C VAL A 49 1.08 -0.63 13.48
N CYS A 50 1.69 0.35 12.82
CA CYS A 50 2.44 0.06 11.61
C CYS A 50 3.66 -0.82 11.89
N ARG A 51 4.16 -1.53 10.87
CA ARG A 51 5.32 -2.44 10.99
C ARG A 51 6.57 -1.76 11.56
N LYS A 52 6.74 -0.45 11.33
CA LYS A 52 7.86 0.32 11.87
C LYS A 52 7.74 0.53 13.38
N CYS A 53 6.53 0.80 13.88
CA CYS A 53 6.27 0.95 15.30
C CYS A 53 6.27 -0.40 16.03
N ALA A 54 5.77 -1.46 15.39
CA ALA A 54 5.74 -2.80 15.97
C ALA A 54 7.11 -3.44 16.19
N ARG A 55 8.15 -2.97 15.48
CA ARG A 55 9.54 -3.48 15.54
C ARG A 55 10.43 -2.69 16.51
N ARG A 56 9.87 -1.74 17.24
CA ARG A 56 10.60 -0.85 18.16
C ARG A 56 10.42 -1.33 19.59
#